data_AF-T0Z7T1-F1
#
_entry.id   AF-T0Z7T1-F1
#
_cell.length_a   1.000
_cell.length_b   1.000
_cell.length_c   1.000
_cell.angle_alpha   90.00
_cell.angle_beta   90.00
_cell.angle_gamma   90.00
#
_symmetry.space_group_name_H-M   'P 1'
#
loop_
_entity.id
_entity.type
_entity.pdbx_description
1 polymer ?
#
loop_
_entity_poly.entity_id
_entity_poly.type
_entity_poly.pdbx_seq_one_letter_code
_entity_poly.pdbx_strand_id
1 'polypeptide(L)'
;KLAFSASQSFYASLQRIARQNGAGLHYETTVGASLPVLSTVRNLLRTGDRITRVEACLSGTWSYLLNRIHLGIAFSQAVEEAQTLGYVEPDPAADLAGLDGRRKLLILLREAGLTCEPADITGDRPTPPGNRNLADCDSHWSKRVSEAVSRGQRLVYRAGFD
;
A
#
# COMPACT_ATOMS: atom_id res chain seq x y z
N LYS A 1 2.24 10.80 6.08
CA LYS A 1 1.21 9.76 5.85
C LYS A 1 0.00 9.96 6.77
N LEU A 2 0.16 9.84 8.09
CA LEU A 2 -0.95 9.89 9.07
C LEU A 2 -1.94 11.05 8.88
N ALA A 3 -1.45 12.29 8.80
CA ALA A 3 -2.29 13.47 8.61
C ALA A 3 -3.12 13.42 7.32
N PHE A 4 -2.51 12.98 6.21
CA PHE A 4 -3.14 12.92 4.89
C PHE A 4 -4.04 11.69 4.70
N SER A 5 -3.95 10.71 5.61
CA SER A 5 -4.78 9.52 5.67
C SER A 5 -5.74 9.51 6.87
N ALA A 6 -5.95 10.65 7.53
CA ALA A 6 -6.95 10.82 8.59
C ALA A 6 -8.35 10.99 7.97
N SER A 7 -9.32 11.55 8.70
CA SER A 7 -10.66 11.81 8.16
C SER A 7 -10.61 12.73 6.93
N GLN A 8 -11.62 12.62 6.07
CA GLN A 8 -11.73 13.50 4.89
C GLN A 8 -11.79 14.97 5.31
N SER A 9 -12.51 15.28 6.39
CA SER A 9 -12.63 16.63 6.95
C SER A 9 -11.28 17.20 7.42
N PHE A 10 -10.44 16.37 8.04
CA PHE A 10 -9.11 16.78 8.48
C PHE A 10 -8.18 17.00 7.29
N TYR A 11 -8.19 16.08 6.31
CA TYR A 11 -7.44 16.26 5.07
C TYR A 11 -7.82 17.57 4.34
N ALA A 12 -9.12 17.82 4.17
CA ALA A 12 -9.62 19.03 3.52
C ALA A 12 -9.26 20.31 4.31
N SER A 13 -9.23 20.25 5.64
CA SER A 13 -8.84 21.39 6.48
C SER A 13 -7.37 21.78 6.27
N LEU A 14 -6.47 20.79 6.16
CA LEU A 14 -5.06 21.03 5.86
C LEU A 14 -4.88 21.71 4.50
N GLN A 15 -5.57 21.21 3.47
CA GLN A 15 -5.58 21.80 2.13
C GLN A 15 -6.05 23.26 2.16
N ARG A 16 -7.15 23.53 2.87
CA ARG A 16 -7.72 24.87 3.01
C ARG A 16 -6.77 25.82 3.74
N ILE A 17 -6.19 25.41 4.87
CA ILE A 17 -5.28 26.22 5.66
C ILE A 17 -4.03 26.58 4.85
N ALA A 18 -3.46 25.61 4.12
CA ALA A 18 -2.32 25.87 3.24
C ALA A 18 -2.65 26.93 2.19
N ARG A 19 -3.80 26.81 1.50
CA ARG A 19 -4.26 27.80 0.51
C ARG A 19 -4.49 29.19 1.11
N GLN A 20 -5.13 29.28 2.27
CA GLN A 20 -5.43 30.56 2.93
C GLN A 20 -4.17 31.32 3.33
N ASN A 21 -3.08 30.63 3.64
CA ASN A 21 -1.82 31.22 4.03
C ASN A 21 -0.81 31.34 2.86
N GLY A 22 -1.21 30.99 1.63
CA GLY A 22 -0.29 30.96 0.48
C GLY A 22 0.87 29.98 0.64
N ALA A 23 0.73 28.96 1.49
CA ALA A 23 1.78 28.00 1.81
C ALA A 23 1.70 26.74 0.93
N GLY A 24 2.86 26.19 0.56
CA GLY A 24 2.96 24.90 -0.11
C GLY A 24 2.75 23.74 0.86
N LEU A 25 1.86 22.81 0.53
CA LEU A 25 1.64 21.57 1.29
C LEU A 25 2.21 20.37 0.52
N HIS A 26 3.44 20.00 0.83
CA HIS A 26 4.17 18.94 0.12
C HIS A 26 4.22 17.65 0.95
N TYR A 27 3.89 16.53 0.32
CA TYR A 27 3.89 15.20 0.94
C TYR A 27 4.13 14.11 -0.11
N GLU A 28 4.92 14.43 -1.13
CA GLU A 28 5.27 13.53 -2.24
C GLU A 28 5.76 12.17 -1.74
N THR A 29 6.64 12.19 -0.72
CA THR A 29 7.27 10.99 -0.15
C THR A 29 6.30 10.05 0.56
N THR A 30 5.04 10.44 0.73
CA THR A 30 4.03 9.59 1.36
C THR A 30 3.59 8.43 0.47
N VAL A 31 3.67 8.57 -0.85
CA VAL A 31 3.30 7.54 -1.84
C VAL A 31 4.40 7.48 -2.90
N GLY A 32 4.99 6.31 -3.11
CA GLY A 32 6.06 6.13 -4.11
C GLY A 32 7.45 6.59 -3.69
N ALA A 33 7.66 6.97 -2.43
CA ALA A 33 8.96 7.40 -1.88
C ALA A 33 9.59 8.55 -2.68
N SER A 34 10.62 8.30 -3.49
CA SER A 34 11.26 9.32 -4.34
C SER A 34 10.59 9.51 -5.71
N LEU A 35 9.61 8.67 -6.05
CA LEU A 35 8.91 8.75 -7.32
C LEU A 35 7.93 9.92 -7.34
N PRO A 36 7.77 10.63 -8.47
CA PRO A 36 6.87 11.78 -8.59
C PRO A 36 5.40 11.36 -8.75
N VAL A 37 4.87 10.53 -7.85
CA VAL A 37 3.52 9.96 -7.98
C VAL A 37 2.44 11.03 -7.78
N LEU A 38 2.47 11.73 -6.66
CA LEU A 38 1.40 12.67 -6.30
C LEU A 38 1.43 13.92 -7.18
N SER A 39 2.63 14.42 -7.46
CA SER A 39 2.85 15.53 -8.39
C SER A 39 2.35 15.22 -9.81
N THR A 40 2.56 13.99 -10.30
CA THR A 40 2.01 13.55 -11.59
C THR A 40 0.48 13.57 -11.57
N VAL A 41 -0.15 12.98 -10.56
CA VAL A 41 -1.62 12.96 -10.43
C VAL A 41 -2.19 14.39 -10.35
N ARG A 42 -1.58 15.26 -9.55
CA ARG A 42 -1.99 16.68 -9.47
C ARG A 42 -1.88 17.39 -10.81
N ASN A 43 -0.82 17.12 -11.57
CA ASN A 43 -0.64 17.75 -12.87
C ASN A 43 -1.72 17.33 -13.86
N LEU A 44 -2.06 16.03 -13.92
CA LEU A 44 -3.15 15.51 -14.74
C LEU A 44 -4.49 16.20 -14.42
N LEU A 45 -4.85 16.29 -13.14
CA LEU A 45 -6.09 16.98 -12.75
C LEU A 45 -6.07 18.48 -13.09
N ARG A 46 -4.91 19.12 -12.92
CA ARG A 46 -4.74 20.55 -13.23
C ARG A 46 -4.87 20.85 -14.73
N THR A 47 -4.47 19.90 -15.59
CA THR A 47 -4.63 20.02 -17.05
C THR A 47 -6.01 19.61 -17.54
N GLY A 48 -6.89 19.16 -16.64
CA GLY A 48 -8.28 18.80 -16.96
C GLY A 48 -8.51 17.32 -17.22
N ASP A 49 -7.50 16.46 -17.05
CA ASP A 49 -7.67 15.02 -17.15
C ASP A 49 -8.51 14.49 -15.99
N ARG A 50 -9.12 13.32 -16.20
CA ARG A 50 -9.88 12.58 -15.20
C ARG A 50 -9.25 11.22 -14.98
N ILE A 51 -8.88 10.94 -13.73
CA ILE A 51 -8.39 9.61 -13.35
C ILE A 51 -9.59 8.68 -13.25
N THR A 52 -9.66 7.70 -14.15
CA THR A 52 -10.73 6.69 -14.17
C THR A 52 -10.38 5.43 -13.41
N ARG A 53 -9.08 5.10 -13.29
CA ARG A 53 -8.60 3.89 -12.64
C ARG A 53 -7.22 4.09 -12.04
N VAL A 54 -6.97 3.46 -10.90
CA VAL A 54 -5.66 3.41 -10.26
C VAL A 54 -5.35 1.95 -9.93
N GLU A 55 -4.16 1.48 -10.33
CA GLU A 55 -3.60 0.21 -9.89
C GLU A 55 -2.16 0.42 -9.43
N ALA A 56 -1.83 0.00 -8.22
CA ALA A 56 -0.52 0.25 -7.64
C ALA A 56 -0.08 -0.86 -6.68
N CYS A 57 1.23 -1.13 -6.68
CA CYS A 57 1.90 -1.94 -5.65
C CYS A 57 2.47 -0.99 -4.60
N LEU A 58 1.77 -0.82 -3.48
CA LEU A 58 2.08 0.23 -2.51
C LEU A 58 2.88 -0.25 -1.29
N SER A 59 3.27 -1.52 -1.24
CA SER A 59 4.09 -2.09 -0.16
C SER A 59 5.35 -2.77 -0.72
N GLY A 60 6.50 -2.22 -0.34
CA GLY A 60 7.81 -2.80 -0.67
C GLY A 60 8.00 -4.15 0.02
N THR A 61 7.64 -4.24 1.30
CA THR A 61 7.63 -5.48 2.09
C THR A 61 6.85 -6.59 1.39
N TRP A 62 5.58 -6.35 1.03
CA TRP A 62 4.78 -7.37 0.34
C TRP A 62 5.36 -7.73 -1.03
N SER A 63 5.89 -6.74 -1.76
CA SER A 63 6.55 -7.00 -3.04
C SER A 63 7.77 -7.92 -2.87
N TYR A 64 8.58 -7.68 -1.82
CA TYR A 64 9.72 -8.53 -1.47
C TYR A 64 9.26 -9.95 -1.11
N LEU A 65 8.34 -10.09 -0.15
CA LEU A 65 7.89 -11.40 0.34
C LEU A 65 7.28 -12.25 -0.78
N LEU A 66 6.41 -11.66 -1.61
CA LEU A 66 5.79 -12.37 -2.73
C LEU A 66 6.82 -12.81 -3.78
N ASN A 67 7.89 -12.04 -3.99
CA ASN A 67 9.00 -12.45 -4.84
C ASN A 67 9.76 -13.65 -4.22
N ARG A 68 10.05 -13.64 -2.91
CA ARG A 68 10.76 -14.72 -2.23
C ARG A 68 9.98 -16.04 -2.28
N ILE A 69 8.69 -16.02 -1.96
CA ILE A 69 7.87 -17.25 -2.01
C ILE A 69 7.68 -17.78 -3.42
N HIS A 70 7.73 -16.91 -4.44
CA HIS A 70 7.70 -17.34 -5.83
C HIS A 70 8.99 -18.08 -6.25
N LEU A 71 10.11 -17.80 -5.56
CA LEU A 71 11.36 -18.54 -5.72
C LEU A 71 11.39 -19.86 -4.91
N GLY A 72 10.27 -20.24 -4.28
CA GLY A 72 10.14 -21.48 -3.52
C GLY A 72 10.53 -21.39 -2.04
N ILE A 73 10.81 -20.18 -1.53
CA ILE A 73 11.13 -19.96 -0.11
C ILE A 73 9.83 -20.01 0.71
N ALA A 74 9.86 -20.59 1.90
CA ALA A 74 8.72 -20.58 2.81
C ALA A 74 8.35 -19.13 3.21
N PHE A 75 7.06 -18.85 3.44
CA PHE A 75 6.62 -17.51 3.80
C PHE A 75 7.21 -17.07 5.15
N SER A 76 7.24 -17.97 6.14
CA SER A 76 7.89 -17.79 7.43
C SER A 76 9.36 -17.36 7.29
N GLN A 77 10.13 -18.11 6.51
CA GLN A 77 11.54 -17.82 6.22
C GLN A 77 11.72 -16.49 5.48
N ALA A 78 10.87 -16.19 4.50
CA ALA A 78 10.92 -14.92 3.78
C ALA A 78 10.69 -13.72 4.71
N VAL A 79 9.82 -13.86 5.72
CA VAL A 79 9.60 -12.83 6.74
C VAL A 79 10.81 -12.69 7.67
N GLU A 80 11.42 -13.79 8.11
CA GLU A 80 12.65 -13.76 8.93
C GLU A 80 13.83 -13.09 8.18
N GLU A 81 13.99 -13.41 6.89
CA GLU A 81 14.95 -12.74 6.01
C GLU A 81 14.66 -11.24 5.90
N ALA A 82 13.39 -10.87 5.69
CA ALA A 82 12.98 -9.47 5.63
C ALA A 82 13.27 -8.72 6.94
N GLN A 83 13.09 -9.36 8.10
CA GLN A 83 13.46 -8.80 9.41
C GLN A 83 14.96 -8.55 9.49
N THR A 84 15.76 -9.54 9.09
CA THR A 84 17.23 -9.46 9.09
C THR A 84 17.74 -8.33 8.20
N LEU A 85 17.07 -8.11 7.06
CA LEU A 85 17.39 -7.03 6.12
C LEU A 85 16.80 -5.66 6.50
N GLY A 86 15.99 -5.58 7.56
CA GLY A 86 15.32 -4.35 7.97
C GLY A 86 14.19 -3.89 7.04
N TYR A 87 13.57 -4.82 6.31
CA TYR A 87 12.40 -4.55 5.43
C TYR A 87 11.05 -4.65 6.16
N VAL A 88 11.06 -5.16 7.38
CA VAL A 88 9.91 -5.18 8.31
C VAL A 88 10.36 -4.70 9.68
N GLU A 89 9.43 -4.12 10.41
CA GLU A 89 9.60 -3.75 11.80
C GLU A 89 9.83 -4.99 12.70
N PRO A 90 10.33 -4.82 13.94
CA PRO A 90 10.52 -5.92 14.89
C PRO A 90 9.26 -6.76 15.14
N ASP A 91 8.07 -6.14 15.02
CA ASP A 91 6.78 -6.84 14.94
C ASP A 91 6.29 -6.87 13.49
N PRO A 92 6.45 -8.00 12.76
CA PRO A 92 6.03 -8.13 11.37
C PRO A 92 4.52 -7.96 11.18
N ALA A 93 3.70 -8.20 12.22
CA ALA A 93 2.26 -8.14 12.09
C ALA A 93 1.78 -6.74 11.67
N ALA A 94 2.48 -5.69 12.09
CA ALA A 94 2.16 -4.30 11.73
C ALA A 94 2.31 -4.04 10.22
N ASP A 95 3.40 -4.51 9.61
CA ASP A 95 3.64 -4.37 8.16
C ASP A 95 2.76 -5.30 7.33
N LEU A 96 2.60 -6.54 7.80
CA LEU A 96 1.83 -7.58 7.12
C LEU A 96 0.32 -7.31 7.15
N ALA A 97 -0.18 -6.54 8.14
CA ALA A 97 -1.58 -6.09 8.17
C ALA A 97 -1.98 -5.18 6.98
N GLY A 98 -1.01 -4.67 6.21
CA GLY A 98 -1.28 -3.91 4.98
C GLY A 98 -1.78 -2.49 5.22
N LEU A 99 -1.79 -2.01 6.48
CA LEU A 99 -2.27 -0.68 6.86
C LEU A 99 -1.52 0.45 6.15
N ASP A 100 -0.21 0.29 5.95
CA ASP A 100 0.59 1.27 5.22
C ASP A 100 0.16 1.41 3.75
N GLY A 101 -0.09 0.28 3.07
CA GLY A 101 -0.62 0.26 1.71
C GLY A 101 -1.99 0.93 1.61
N ARG A 102 -2.87 0.70 2.59
CA ARG A 102 -4.19 1.34 2.68
C ARG A 102 -4.09 2.85 2.83
N ARG A 103 -3.20 3.34 3.71
CA ARG A 103 -2.95 4.78 3.89
C ARG A 103 -2.43 5.41 2.61
N LYS A 104 -1.51 4.74 1.90
CA LYS A 104 -0.97 5.20 0.61
C LYS A 104 -2.05 5.28 -0.46
N LEU A 105 -2.91 4.27 -0.55
CA LEU A 105 -4.03 4.27 -1.50
C LEU A 105 -4.98 5.43 -1.19
N LEU A 106 -5.38 5.62 0.07
CA LEU A 106 -6.26 6.72 0.46
C LEU A 106 -5.71 8.09 0.06
N ILE A 107 -4.41 8.33 0.30
CA ILE A 107 -3.76 9.58 -0.10
C ILE A 107 -3.79 9.72 -1.62
N LEU A 108 -3.46 8.65 -2.36
CA LEU A 108 -3.47 8.66 -3.83
C LEU A 108 -4.87 8.93 -4.41
N LEU A 109 -5.92 8.32 -3.86
CA LEU A 109 -7.30 8.54 -4.31
C LEU A 109 -7.75 9.99 -4.03
N ARG A 110 -7.39 10.54 -2.87
CA ARG A 110 -7.63 11.96 -2.56
C ARG A 110 -6.91 12.90 -3.52
N GLU A 111 -5.66 12.59 -3.89
CA GLU A 111 -4.96 13.33 -4.94
C GLU A 111 -5.61 13.19 -6.30
N ALA A 112 -6.22 12.03 -6.59
CA ALA A 112 -6.97 11.78 -7.82
C ALA A 112 -8.35 12.47 -7.84
N GLY A 113 -8.68 13.28 -6.83
CA GLY A 113 -9.90 14.08 -6.77
C GLY A 113 -11.08 13.37 -6.11
N LEU A 114 -10.88 12.18 -5.54
CA LEU A 114 -11.93 11.43 -4.86
C LEU A 114 -12.09 11.91 -3.41
N THR A 115 -13.33 11.85 -2.93
CA THR A 115 -13.66 12.05 -1.52
C THR A 115 -13.77 10.68 -0.87
N CYS A 116 -12.84 10.34 0.01
CA CYS A 116 -12.76 9.02 0.62
C CYS A 116 -12.43 9.13 2.11
N GLU A 117 -13.05 8.28 2.92
CA GLU A 117 -12.71 8.03 4.31
C GLU A 117 -11.80 6.80 4.44
N PRO A 118 -11.03 6.68 5.54
CA PRO A 118 -10.24 5.48 5.81
C PRO A 118 -11.05 4.18 5.80
N ALA A 119 -12.33 4.25 6.17
CA ALA A 119 -13.24 3.11 6.17
C ALA A 119 -13.59 2.62 4.75
N ASP A 120 -13.50 3.49 3.74
CA ASP A 120 -13.80 3.13 2.35
C ASP A 120 -12.69 2.26 1.73
N ILE A 121 -11.50 2.26 2.35
CA ILE A 121 -10.39 1.41 1.90
C ILE A 121 -10.56 0.00 2.46
N THR A 122 -11.28 -0.80 1.69
CA THR A 122 -11.51 -2.22 1.97
C THR A 122 -10.45 -3.11 1.30
N GLY A 123 -10.43 -4.39 1.66
CA GLY A 123 -9.54 -5.37 1.05
C GLY A 123 -9.00 -6.39 2.05
N ASP A 124 -8.31 -7.38 1.51
CA ASP A 124 -7.80 -8.52 2.25
C ASP A 124 -6.84 -8.08 3.36
N ARG A 125 -6.86 -8.84 4.46
CA ARG A 125 -5.77 -8.88 5.42
C ARG A 125 -4.96 -10.12 5.08
N PRO A 126 -3.85 -9.97 4.34
CA PRO A 126 -3.12 -11.12 3.80
C PRO A 126 -2.50 -12.02 4.89
N THR A 127 -2.36 -11.51 6.12
CA THR A 127 -2.08 -12.33 7.30
C THR A 127 -3.20 -12.19 8.34
N PRO A 128 -3.64 -13.30 8.98
CA PRO A 128 -4.58 -13.23 10.10
C PRO A 128 -4.02 -12.33 11.21
N PRO A 129 -4.82 -11.40 11.76
CA PRO A 129 -4.42 -10.67 12.96
C PRO A 129 -4.19 -11.69 14.09
N GLY A 130 -2.97 -11.75 14.63
CA GLY A 130 -2.68 -12.56 15.82
C GLY A 130 -2.17 -13.98 15.58
N ASN A 131 -1.81 -14.38 14.34
CA ASN A 131 -1.04 -15.61 14.16
C ASN A 131 0.37 -15.40 14.73
N ARG A 132 0.65 -15.99 15.90
CA ARG A 132 1.98 -15.94 16.53
C ARG A 132 2.99 -16.81 15.77
N ASN A 133 2.52 -17.80 15.01
CA ASN A 133 3.38 -18.69 14.24
C ASN A 133 3.21 -18.44 12.74
N LEU A 134 4.26 -17.91 12.11
CA LEU A 134 4.28 -17.65 10.67
C LEU A 134 4.32 -18.94 9.84
N ALA A 135 4.81 -20.05 10.41
CA ALA A 135 4.89 -21.34 9.72
C ALA A 135 3.51 -21.89 9.36
N ASP A 136 2.47 -21.57 10.13
CA ASP A 136 1.09 -21.98 9.84
C ASP A 136 0.58 -21.38 8.51
N CYS A 137 1.20 -20.29 8.04
CA CYS A 137 0.87 -19.63 6.78
C CYS A 137 1.59 -20.23 5.57
N ASP A 138 2.60 -21.09 5.76
CA ASP A 138 3.46 -21.57 4.65
C ASP A 138 2.69 -22.42 3.64
N SER A 139 1.86 -23.34 4.12
CA SER A 139 1.02 -24.19 3.27
C SER A 139 0.02 -23.36 2.45
N HIS A 140 -0.57 -22.33 3.07
CA HIS A 140 -1.49 -21.40 2.41
C HIS A 140 -0.82 -20.67 1.25
N TRP A 141 0.35 -20.07 1.49
CA TRP A 141 1.06 -19.30 0.47
C TRP A 141 1.64 -20.18 -0.63
N SER A 142 2.20 -21.35 -0.29
CA SER A 142 2.72 -22.32 -1.26
C SER A 142 1.63 -22.80 -2.24
N LYS A 143 0.43 -23.09 -1.72
CA LYS A 143 -0.73 -23.44 -2.56
C LYS A 143 -1.09 -22.31 -3.52
N ARG A 144 -1.19 -21.06 -3.04
CA ARG A 144 -1.51 -19.90 -3.89
C ARG A 144 -0.48 -19.63 -4.96
N VAL A 145 0.81 -19.80 -4.65
CA VAL A 145 1.90 -19.66 -5.63
C VAL A 145 1.76 -20.73 -6.71
N SER A 146 1.55 -21.99 -6.33
CA SER A 146 1.39 -23.10 -7.27
C SER A 146 0.19 -22.90 -8.21
N GLU A 147 -0.95 -22.47 -7.66
CA GLU A 147 -2.14 -22.12 -8.44
C GLU A 147 -1.88 -20.98 -9.42
N ALA A 148 -1.18 -19.92 -9.01
CA ALA A 148 -0.82 -18.81 -9.90
C ALA A 148 0.13 -19.28 -11.02
N VAL A 149 1.18 -20.03 -10.68
CA VAL A 149 2.19 -20.53 -11.64
C VAL A 149 1.56 -21.46 -12.67
N SER A 150 0.64 -22.35 -12.28
CA SER A 150 -0.06 -23.23 -13.23
C SER A 150 -0.90 -22.48 -14.26
N ARG A 151 -1.24 -21.21 -13.99
CA ARG A 151 -1.95 -20.31 -14.91
C ARG A 151 -1.01 -19.35 -15.66
N GLY A 152 0.31 -19.48 -15.51
CA GLY A 152 1.28 -18.52 -16.05
C GLY A 152 1.21 -17.14 -15.37
N GLN A 153 0.72 -17.08 -14.13
CA GLN A 153 0.50 -15.85 -13.37
C GLN A 153 1.46 -15.76 -12.17
N ARG A 154 1.50 -14.58 -11.56
CA ARG A 154 2.25 -14.31 -10.33
C ARG A 154 1.37 -13.62 -9.30
N LEU A 155 1.68 -13.84 -8.02
CA LEU A 155 1.03 -13.12 -6.93
C LEU A 155 1.61 -11.71 -6.82
N VAL A 156 0.74 -10.73 -6.63
CA VAL A 156 1.09 -9.32 -6.43
C VAL A 156 0.15 -8.73 -5.38
N TYR A 157 0.68 -7.94 -4.45
CA TYR A 157 -0.12 -7.18 -3.50
C TYR A 157 -0.55 -5.86 -4.15
N ARG A 158 -1.74 -5.88 -4.77
CA ARG A 158 -2.32 -4.76 -5.52
C ARG A 158 -3.25 -3.93 -4.63
N ALA A 159 -3.18 -2.62 -4.79
CA ALA A 159 -4.15 -1.66 -4.28
C ALA A 159 -4.69 -0.84 -5.47
N GLY A 160 -5.95 -0.45 -5.44
CA GLY A 160 -6.52 0.29 -6.57
C GLY A 160 -7.95 0.78 -6.38
N PHE A 161 -8.42 1.49 -7.39
CA PHE A 161 -9.77 1.99 -7.59
C PHE A 161 -10.11 1.81 -9.08
N ASP A 162 -11.36 1.45 -9.37
CA ASP A 162 -11.88 1.19 -10.71
C ASP A 162 -13.08 2.09 -11.01
#